data_AF-A0A7J6WWX7-F1
#
_entry.id   AF-A0A7J6WWX7-F1
#
_cell.length_a   1.000
_cell.length_b   1.000
_cell.length_c   1.000
_cell.angle_alpha   90.00
_cell.angle_beta   90.00
_cell.angle_gamma   90.00
#
_symmetry.space_group_name_H-M   'P 1'
#
loop_
_entity.id
_entity.type
_entity.pdbx_description
1 polymer ?
#
loop_
_entity_poly.entity_id
_entity_poly.type
_entity_poly.pdbx_seq_one_letter_code
_entity_poly.pdbx_strand_id
1 'polypeptide(L)'
;MNMLGSFTATDFFPYFGWIIDVFTGHSRRLEKCFHAFDNFYQQVIDEHLDPQRIKPEQEDIIDVLIRLQNEQSGAVSLTVSHIKAILMNIFLGGVDTAAITMVWGMTELALNPEVMKKTQEEIRSYVGNKGKVEESDIDKLEYFKMVVKETLRMHPPSIFLIPRETMNHCKVNGYDIYPKTRALVNVWAIARNGEYWENSDEFTPESNFTRNSCFLLLTMASGHDDVLGAINVRLNGEKFSDEYGYVSGVKTVPKELN
;
A
#
# COMPACT_ATOMS: atom_id res chain seq x y z
N MET A 1 9.73 3.77 10.36
CA MET A 1 8.45 3.05 10.16
C MET A 1 8.45 1.59 10.64
N ASN A 2 9.54 1.00 11.17
CA ASN A 2 9.66 -0.45 11.45
C ASN A 2 8.64 -1.09 12.44
N MET A 3 7.72 -0.31 13.00
CA MET A 3 6.60 -0.78 13.84
C MET A 3 5.30 -0.96 13.05
N LEU A 4 5.20 -0.37 11.86
CA LEU A 4 4.06 -0.57 10.97
C LEU A 4 4.22 -1.89 10.23
N GLY A 5 3.23 -2.77 10.38
CA GLY A 5 3.24 -4.11 9.77
C GLY A 5 4.06 -5.16 10.55
N SER A 6 4.65 -4.82 11.69
CA SER A 6 5.26 -5.82 12.56
C SER A 6 4.17 -6.62 13.27
N PHE A 7 4.26 -7.95 13.22
CA PHE A 7 3.38 -8.81 14.00
C PHE A 7 3.76 -8.73 15.47
N THR A 8 2.74 -8.60 16.33
CA THR A 8 2.91 -8.69 17.78
C THR A 8 2.77 -10.13 18.24
N ALA A 9 3.37 -10.51 19.36
CA ALA A 9 3.11 -11.81 19.95
C ALA A 9 1.62 -11.93 20.37
N THR A 10 0.98 -10.81 20.69
CA THR A 10 -0.47 -10.72 20.95
C THR A 10 -1.31 -11.15 19.74
N ASP A 11 -0.90 -10.83 18.51
CA ASP A 11 -1.61 -11.24 17.29
C ASP A 11 -1.64 -12.77 17.12
N PHE A 12 -0.61 -13.47 17.61
CA PHE A 12 -0.52 -14.94 17.49
C PHE A 12 -0.99 -15.69 18.74
N PHE A 13 -0.81 -15.09 19.92
CA PHE A 13 -1.09 -15.69 21.21
C PHE A 13 -1.95 -14.75 22.06
N PRO A 14 -3.27 -14.72 21.86
CA PRO A 14 -4.14 -13.70 22.47
C PRO A 14 -4.15 -13.74 24.01
N TYR A 15 -3.86 -14.89 24.63
CA TYR A 15 -3.92 -15.05 26.09
C TYR A 15 -2.69 -14.54 26.84
N PHE A 16 -1.49 -14.63 26.25
CA PHE A 16 -0.22 -14.28 26.94
C PHE A 16 0.78 -13.52 26.06
N GLY A 17 0.45 -13.26 24.79
CA GLY A 17 1.30 -12.52 23.86
C GLY A 17 1.62 -11.12 24.35
N TRP A 18 0.69 -10.48 25.08
CA TRP A 18 0.91 -9.15 25.68
C TRP A 18 2.08 -9.15 26.66
N ILE A 19 2.34 -10.26 27.36
CA ILE A 19 3.48 -10.40 28.28
C ILE A 19 4.78 -10.37 27.47
N ILE A 20 4.83 -11.12 26.37
CA ILE A 20 5.99 -11.17 25.47
C ILE A 20 6.22 -9.80 24.82
N ASP A 21 5.17 -9.11 24.39
CA ASP A 21 5.26 -7.78 23.78
C ASP A 21 5.76 -6.72 24.77
N VAL A 22 5.40 -6.84 26.05
CA VAL A 22 5.92 -5.99 27.13
C VAL A 22 7.39 -6.29 27.41
N PHE A 23 7.78 -7.56 27.55
CA PHE A 23 9.17 -7.94 27.83
C PHE A 23 10.12 -7.62 26.67
N THR A 24 9.67 -7.79 25.43
CA THR A 24 10.43 -7.42 24.23
C THR A 24 10.51 -5.90 24.04
N GLY A 25 9.76 -5.13 24.83
CA GLY A 25 9.68 -3.67 24.73
C GLY A 25 8.94 -3.19 23.48
N HIS A 26 8.22 -4.08 22.80
CA HIS A 26 7.48 -3.77 21.58
C HIS A 26 6.39 -2.73 21.87
N SER A 27 5.56 -2.96 22.89
CA SER A 27 4.48 -2.04 23.27
C SER A 27 5.00 -0.65 23.61
N ARG A 28 6.12 -0.56 24.33
CA ARG A 28 6.75 0.73 24.68
C ARG A 28 7.27 1.48 23.46
N ARG A 29 7.83 0.76 22.48
CA ARG A 29 8.32 1.38 21.24
C ARG A 29 7.16 1.85 20.37
N LEU A 30 6.08 1.06 20.27
CA LEU A 30 4.85 1.44 19.59
C LEU A 30 4.26 2.73 20.18
N GLU A 31 4.10 2.78 21.51
CA GLU A 31 3.57 3.94 22.22
C GLU A 31 4.45 5.19 22.01
N LYS A 32 5.78 5.05 22.08
CA LYS A 32 6.71 6.14 21.76
C LYS A 32 6.55 6.65 20.33
N CYS A 33 6.44 5.75 19.35
CA CYS A 33 6.22 6.13 17.96
C CYS A 33 4.87 6.83 17.78
N PHE A 34 3.81 6.31 18.42
CA PHE A 34 2.48 6.92 18.38
C PHE A 34 2.50 8.34 18.93
N HIS A 35 3.10 8.56 20.10
CA HIS A 35 3.22 9.91 20.67
C HIS A 35 4.06 10.86 19.82
N ALA A 36 5.14 10.37 19.20
CA ALA A 36 5.94 11.20 18.30
C ALA A 36 5.11 11.69 17.10
N PHE A 37 4.32 10.81 16.48
CA PHE A 37 3.41 11.18 15.39
C PHE A 37 2.27 12.08 15.88
N ASP A 38 1.63 11.75 17.00
CA ASP A 38 0.52 12.55 17.54
C ASP A 38 0.95 13.99 17.87
N ASN A 39 2.15 14.15 18.45
CA ASN A 39 2.74 15.46 18.73
C ASN A 39 3.07 16.21 17.44
N PHE A 40 3.64 15.54 16.44
CA PHE A 40 3.93 16.13 15.14
C PHE A 40 2.65 16.61 14.44
N TYR A 41 1.60 15.78 14.39
CA TYR A 41 0.32 16.18 13.80
C TYR A 41 -0.35 17.30 14.60
N GLN A 42 -0.23 17.31 15.92
CA GLN A 42 -0.73 18.42 16.73
C GLN A 42 -0.03 19.73 16.37
N GLN A 43 1.32 19.73 16.27
CA GLN A 43 2.08 20.92 15.88
C GLN A 43 1.65 21.46 14.52
N VAL A 44 1.46 20.56 13.54
CA VAL A 44 0.96 20.93 12.21
C VAL A 44 -0.44 21.54 12.30
N ILE A 45 -1.35 20.95 13.05
CA ILE A 45 -2.71 21.50 13.23
C ILE A 45 -2.66 22.87 13.92
N ASP A 46 -1.87 23.01 14.98
CA ASP A 46 -1.73 24.26 15.73
C ASP A 46 -1.20 25.39 14.85
N GLU A 47 -0.25 25.10 13.95
CA GLU A 47 0.24 26.05 12.96
C GLU A 47 -0.87 26.52 12.00
N HIS A 48 -1.77 25.62 11.57
CA HIS A 48 -2.88 25.96 10.69
C HIS A 48 -4.02 26.70 11.42
N LEU A 49 -4.12 26.55 12.74
CA LEU A 49 -5.06 27.29 13.59
C LEU A 49 -4.53 28.67 14.00
N ASP A 50 -3.23 28.95 13.84
CA ASP A 50 -2.63 30.23 14.22
C ASP A 50 -3.27 31.39 13.42
N PRO A 51 -3.91 32.37 14.08
CA PRO A 51 -4.45 33.56 13.42
C PRO A 51 -3.40 34.39 12.68
N GLN A 52 -2.13 34.26 13.04
CA GLN A 52 -1.00 34.96 12.41
C GLN A 52 -0.44 34.23 11.19
N ARG A 53 -0.90 32.99 10.90
CA ARG A 53 -0.48 32.24 9.72
C ARG A 53 -0.84 33.04 8.46
N ILE A 54 0.16 33.25 7.62
CA ILE A 54 -0.05 33.79 6.26
C ILE A 54 -0.81 32.72 5.49
N LYS A 55 -2.09 32.98 5.23
CA LYS A 55 -2.93 32.03 4.50
C LYS A 55 -2.49 31.98 3.03
N PRO A 56 -2.12 30.80 2.50
CA PRO A 56 -1.83 30.67 1.08
C PRO A 56 -3.08 30.99 0.24
N GLU A 57 -2.87 31.34 -1.03
CA GLU A 57 -3.95 31.63 -1.98
C GLU A 57 -4.83 30.39 -2.25
N GLN A 58 -4.25 29.19 -2.07
CA GLN A 58 -4.93 27.91 -2.19
C GLN A 58 -4.88 27.17 -0.86
N GLU A 59 -6.05 26.73 -0.39
CA GLU A 59 -6.19 25.92 0.82
C GLU A 59 -5.51 24.56 0.67
N ASP A 60 -4.83 24.12 1.73
CA ASP A 60 -4.32 22.76 1.81
C ASP A 60 -5.35 21.80 2.45
N ILE A 61 -5.02 20.50 2.48
CA ILE A 61 -5.91 19.48 3.02
C ILE A 61 -6.22 19.68 4.51
N ILE A 62 -5.31 20.27 5.28
CA ILE A 62 -5.49 20.52 6.72
C ILE A 62 -6.49 21.67 6.91
N ASP A 63 -6.34 22.74 6.13
CA ASP A 63 -7.28 23.86 6.10
C ASP A 63 -8.71 23.37 5.78
N VAL A 64 -8.85 22.49 4.78
CA VAL A 64 -10.14 21.87 4.42
C VAL A 64 -10.71 21.04 5.56
N LEU A 65 -9.89 20.19 6.21
CA LEU A 65 -10.34 19.33 7.31
C LEU A 65 -10.75 20.14 8.55
N ILE A 66 -10.04 21.23 8.87
CA ILE A 66 -10.39 22.15 9.96
C ILE A 66 -11.70 22.87 9.64
N ARG A 67 -11.90 23.34 8.40
CA ARG A 67 -13.17 23.94 7.99
C ARG A 67 -14.33 22.96 8.15
N LEU A 68 -14.17 21.73 7.66
CA LEU A 68 -15.20 20.68 7.78
C LEU A 68 -15.53 20.35 9.25
N GLN A 69 -14.54 20.36 10.13
CA GLN A 69 -14.75 20.24 11.57
C GLN A 69 -15.60 21.39 12.13
N ASN A 70 -15.31 22.63 11.73
CA ASN A 70 -16.00 23.82 12.23
C ASN A 70 -17.43 23.95 11.71
N GLU A 71 -17.68 23.55 10.47
CA GLU A 71 -18.98 23.68 9.84
C GLU A 71 -20.01 22.67 10.40
N GLN A 72 -19.58 21.57 11.05
CA GLN A 72 -20.44 20.51 11.61
C GLN A 72 -21.64 20.11 10.72
N SER A 73 -21.52 20.25 9.40
CA SER A 73 -22.66 20.27 8.47
C SER A 73 -23.00 18.90 7.87
N GLY A 74 -22.46 17.81 8.42
CA GLY A 74 -22.64 16.44 7.91
C GLY A 74 -23.13 15.44 8.96
N ALA A 75 -23.48 14.24 8.51
CA ALA A 75 -23.91 13.12 9.37
C ALA A 75 -22.82 12.59 10.33
N VAL A 76 -21.57 13.02 10.14
CA VAL A 76 -20.41 12.63 10.96
C VAL A 76 -19.75 13.89 11.51
N SER A 77 -19.63 13.98 12.84
CA SER A 77 -18.89 15.03 13.52
C SER A 77 -17.39 14.74 13.46
N LEU A 78 -16.64 15.59 12.74
CA LEU A 78 -15.18 15.46 12.63
C LEU A 78 -14.52 15.98 13.92
N THR A 79 -13.68 15.16 14.56
CA THR A 79 -12.92 15.54 15.75
C THR A 79 -11.46 15.78 15.37
N VAL A 80 -10.70 16.47 16.23
CA VAL A 80 -9.24 16.66 16.02
C VAL A 80 -8.54 15.30 15.90
N SER A 81 -8.98 14.31 16.68
CA SER A 81 -8.47 12.93 16.58
C SER A 81 -8.73 12.31 15.21
N HIS A 82 -9.88 12.59 14.57
CA HIS A 82 -10.16 12.16 13.21
C HIS A 82 -9.22 12.83 12.20
N ILE A 83 -8.95 14.13 12.35
CA ILE A 83 -7.98 14.86 11.51
C ILE A 83 -6.60 14.22 11.62
N LYS A 84 -6.10 14.00 12.85
CA LYS A 84 -4.81 13.34 13.07
C LYS A 84 -4.75 11.94 12.47
N ALA A 85 -5.83 11.16 12.55
CA ALA A 85 -5.90 9.83 11.95
C ALA A 85 -5.84 9.89 10.40
N ILE A 86 -6.51 10.86 9.78
CA ILE A 86 -6.45 11.08 8.33
C ILE A 86 -5.03 11.47 7.90
N LEU A 87 -4.39 12.40 8.63
CA LEU A 87 -3.01 12.80 8.38
C LEU A 87 -2.05 11.60 8.52
N MET A 88 -2.25 10.77 9.54
CA MET A 88 -1.48 9.55 9.72
C MET A 88 -1.59 8.62 8.50
N ASN A 89 -2.79 8.40 7.98
CA ASN A 89 -2.99 7.58 6.78
C ASN A 89 -2.29 8.16 5.55
N ILE A 90 -2.34 9.47 5.34
CA ILE A 90 -1.67 10.14 4.20
C ILE A 90 -0.15 10.02 4.30
N PHE A 91 0.43 10.31 5.47
CA PHE A 91 1.88 10.22 5.67
C PHE A 91 2.39 8.80 5.50
N LEU A 92 1.71 7.82 6.10
CA LEU A 92 2.10 6.41 6.00
C LEU A 92 1.92 5.85 4.60
N GLY A 93 0.76 6.12 3.99
CA GLY A 93 0.42 5.61 2.68
C GLY A 93 1.19 6.27 1.54
N GLY A 94 1.54 7.55 1.68
CA GLY A 94 2.15 8.34 0.62
C GLY A 94 3.68 8.43 0.67
N VAL A 95 4.28 8.53 1.85
CA VAL A 95 5.73 8.81 1.95
C VAL A 95 6.57 7.54 1.85
N ASP A 96 6.28 6.53 2.68
CA ASP A 96 7.11 5.34 2.78
C ASP A 96 7.05 4.48 1.51
N THR A 97 5.83 4.32 0.97
CA THR A 97 5.59 3.54 -0.26
C THR A 97 6.28 4.16 -1.48
N ALA A 98 6.19 5.49 -1.63
CA ALA A 98 6.84 6.22 -2.71
C ALA A 98 8.37 6.14 -2.57
N ALA A 99 8.91 6.31 -1.35
CA ALA A 99 10.34 6.21 -1.09
C ALA A 99 10.89 4.82 -1.47
N ILE A 100 10.23 3.75 -1.02
CA ILE A 100 10.62 2.37 -1.36
C ILE A 100 10.58 2.15 -2.88
N THR A 101 9.52 2.61 -3.54
CA THR A 101 9.37 2.49 -5.00
C THR A 101 10.50 3.22 -5.74
N MET A 102 10.83 4.45 -5.32
CA MET A 102 11.92 5.22 -5.91
C MET A 102 13.29 4.54 -5.73
N VAL A 103 13.57 4.02 -4.53
CA VAL A 103 14.83 3.34 -4.24
C VAL A 103 14.99 2.11 -5.13
N TRP A 104 13.96 1.25 -5.22
CA TRP A 104 14.01 0.08 -6.08
C TRP A 104 14.02 0.43 -7.57
N GLY A 105 13.27 1.44 -8.00
CA GLY A 105 13.28 1.90 -9.38
C GLY A 105 14.67 2.36 -9.82
N MET A 106 15.33 3.18 -9.00
CA MET A 106 16.71 3.61 -9.26
C MET A 106 17.71 2.45 -9.20
N THR A 107 17.50 1.50 -8.29
CA THR A 107 18.35 0.30 -8.17
C THR A 107 18.26 -0.56 -9.43
N GLU A 108 17.05 -0.85 -9.92
CA GLU A 108 16.84 -1.64 -11.13
C GLU A 108 17.39 -0.95 -12.38
N LEU A 109 17.24 0.37 -12.49
CA LEU A 109 17.87 1.13 -13.57
C LEU A 109 19.40 1.06 -13.52
N ALA A 110 20.00 1.11 -12.32
CA ALA A 110 21.45 0.98 -12.16
C ALA A 110 21.96 -0.42 -12.49
N LEU A 111 21.18 -1.46 -12.17
CA LEU A 111 21.52 -2.87 -12.47
C LEU A 111 21.27 -3.25 -13.93
N ASN A 112 20.40 -2.52 -14.65
CA ASN A 112 20.03 -2.78 -16.05
C ASN A 112 20.37 -1.58 -16.96
N PRO A 113 21.65 -1.39 -17.34
CA PRO A 113 22.09 -0.20 -18.09
C PRO A 113 21.36 0.03 -19.42
N GLU A 114 20.96 -1.02 -20.13
CA GLU A 114 20.22 -0.91 -21.39
C GLU A 114 18.81 -0.35 -21.19
N VAL A 115 18.11 -0.76 -20.11
CA VAL A 115 16.81 -0.21 -19.74
C VAL A 115 16.94 1.26 -19.33
N MET A 116 17.97 1.58 -18.54
CA MET A 116 18.28 2.96 -18.17
C MET A 116 18.55 3.84 -19.39
N LYS A 117 19.35 3.36 -20.34
CA LYS A 117 19.65 4.10 -21.57
C LYS A 117 18.39 4.39 -22.38
N LYS A 118 17.55 3.38 -22.63
CA LYS A 118 16.26 3.55 -23.33
C LYS A 118 15.34 4.56 -22.63
N THR A 119 15.27 4.49 -21.30
CA THR A 119 14.45 5.41 -20.49
C THR A 119 14.96 6.85 -20.60
N GLN A 120 16.27 7.05 -20.52
CA GLN A 120 16.88 8.36 -20.69
C GLN A 120 16.71 8.90 -22.12
N GLU A 121 16.80 8.04 -23.14
CA GLU A 121 16.57 8.41 -24.53
C GLU A 121 15.13 8.86 -24.77
N GLU A 122 14.13 8.13 -24.26
CA GLU A 122 12.71 8.53 -24.34
C GLU A 122 12.50 9.91 -23.69
N ILE A 123 12.95 10.07 -22.44
CA ILE A 123 12.77 11.31 -21.69
C ILE A 123 13.47 12.48 -22.39
N ARG A 124 14.72 12.31 -22.85
CA ARG A 124 15.46 13.38 -23.54
C ARG A 124 14.83 13.73 -24.89
N SER A 125 14.36 12.73 -25.64
CA SER A 125 13.65 12.94 -26.90
C SER A 125 12.36 13.72 -26.70
N TYR A 126 11.62 13.43 -25.63
CA TYR A 126 10.36 14.12 -25.33
C TYR A 126 10.58 15.54 -24.79
N VAL A 127 11.46 15.69 -23.80
CA VAL A 127 11.73 16.99 -23.17
C VAL A 127 12.36 17.96 -24.18
N GLY A 128 13.26 17.49 -25.03
CA GLY A 128 13.96 18.33 -26.00
C GLY A 128 14.51 19.61 -25.36
N ASN A 129 14.02 20.76 -25.82
CA ASN A 129 14.42 22.08 -25.32
C ASN A 129 13.61 22.59 -24.11
N LYS A 130 12.58 21.86 -23.64
CA LYS A 130 11.72 22.26 -22.51
C LYS A 130 12.49 22.31 -21.18
N GLY A 131 13.59 21.54 -21.08
CA GLY A 131 14.50 21.53 -19.93
C GLY A 131 13.98 20.81 -18.68
N LYS A 132 12.65 20.69 -18.50
CA LYS A 132 12.02 19.95 -17.40
C LYS A 132 10.79 19.16 -17.87
N VAL A 133 10.51 18.07 -17.16
CA VAL A 133 9.28 17.28 -17.28
C VAL A 133 8.22 17.88 -16.34
N GLU A 134 7.00 17.99 -16.82
CA GLU A 134 5.81 18.36 -16.04
C GLU A 134 4.90 17.14 -15.88
N GLU A 135 3.97 17.17 -14.92
CA GLU A 135 3.08 16.04 -14.65
C GLU A 135 2.25 15.62 -15.88
N SER A 136 1.78 16.60 -16.66
CA SER A 136 1.02 16.38 -17.89
C SER A 136 1.83 15.72 -19.02
N ASP A 137 3.16 15.65 -18.89
CA ASP A 137 4.03 15.00 -19.85
C ASP A 137 4.11 13.49 -19.63
N ILE A 138 3.80 13.01 -18.42
CA ILE A 138 3.95 11.60 -18.02
C ILE A 138 3.18 10.69 -18.98
N ASP A 139 2.00 11.10 -19.43
CA ASP A 139 1.15 10.34 -20.35
C ASP A 139 1.86 9.98 -21.67
N LYS A 140 2.89 10.72 -22.07
CA LYS A 140 3.63 10.50 -23.31
C LYS A 140 4.92 9.70 -23.12
N LEU A 141 5.32 9.43 -21.88
CA LEU A 141 6.52 8.66 -21.53
C LEU A 141 6.13 7.20 -21.30
N GLU A 142 5.90 6.46 -22.39
CA GLU A 142 5.34 5.11 -22.35
C GLU A 142 6.33 4.08 -21.79
N TYR A 143 7.60 4.19 -22.18
CA TYR A 143 8.65 3.31 -21.69
C TYR A 143 8.97 3.60 -20.22
N PHE A 144 9.03 4.87 -19.82
CA PHE A 144 9.17 5.22 -18.40
C PHE A 144 8.03 4.64 -17.56
N LYS A 145 6.78 4.70 -18.05
CA LYS A 145 5.64 4.02 -17.42
C LYS A 145 5.90 2.53 -17.30
N MET A 146 6.34 1.85 -18.37
CA MET A 146 6.69 0.42 -18.31
C MET A 146 7.71 0.11 -17.20
N VAL A 147 8.76 0.92 -17.07
CA VAL A 147 9.78 0.76 -16.02
C VAL A 147 9.17 0.88 -14.63
N VAL A 148 8.39 1.94 -14.36
CA VAL A 148 7.75 2.14 -13.06
C VAL A 148 6.81 0.97 -12.73
N LYS A 149 6.06 0.51 -13.72
CA LYS A 149 5.15 -0.63 -13.54
C LYS A 149 5.91 -1.92 -13.22
N GLU A 150 7.01 -2.17 -13.90
CA GLU A 150 7.85 -3.35 -13.68
C GLU A 150 8.58 -3.29 -12.32
N THR A 151 8.99 -2.09 -11.89
CA THR A 151 9.52 -1.87 -10.54
C THR A 151 8.51 -2.27 -9.49
N LEU A 152 7.24 -1.88 -9.64
CA LEU A 152 6.18 -2.24 -8.69
C LEU A 152 5.82 -3.72 -8.73
N ARG A 153 5.91 -4.38 -9.89
CA ARG A 153 5.78 -5.85 -10.01
C ARG A 153 6.90 -6.54 -9.23
N MET A 154 8.15 -6.22 -9.52
CA MET A 154 9.30 -6.88 -8.91
C MET A 154 9.47 -6.53 -7.44
N HIS A 155 9.25 -5.27 -7.07
CA HIS A 155 9.51 -4.74 -5.74
C HIS A 155 8.29 -4.01 -5.20
N PRO A 156 7.17 -4.74 -4.94
CA PRO A 156 6.01 -4.12 -4.35
C PRO A 156 6.38 -3.54 -2.98
N PRO A 157 5.94 -2.31 -2.62
CA PRO A 157 6.28 -1.69 -1.34
C PRO A 157 5.84 -2.50 -0.12
N SER A 158 4.89 -3.42 -0.29
CA SER A 158 4.48 -4.40 0.72
C SER A 158 4.40 -5.80 0.12
N ILE A 159 4.84 -6.80 0.88
CA ILE A 159 4.77 -8.22 0.50
C ILE A 159 3.32 -8.72 0.51
N PHE A 160 2.52 -8.21 1.45
CA PHE A 160 1.10 -8.53 1.59
C PHE A 160 0.24 -7.29 1.37
N LEU A 161 -0.98 -7.47 0.85
CA LEU A 161 -1.99 -6.41 0.93
C LEU A 161 -2.43 -6.18 2.38
N ILE A 162 -3.15 -5.07 2.59
CA ILE A 162 -3.80 -4.78 3.86
C ILE A 162 -4.65 -6.00 4.27
N PRO A 163 -4.43 -6.58 5.47
CA PRO A 163 -5.16 -7.74 5.92
C PRO A 163 -6.67 -7.49 5.89
N ARG A 164 -7.43 -8.44 5.34
CA ARG A 164 -8.89 -8.39 5.34
C ARG A 164 -9.46 -9.36 6.36
N GLU A 165 -10.62 -9.04 6.90
CA GLU A 165 -11.37 -9.94 7.78
C GLU A 165 -12.68 -10.34 7.09
N THR A 166 -13.01 -11.63 7.10
CA THR A 166 -14.25 -12.12 6.51
C THR A 166 -15.46 -11.75 7.36
N MET A 167 -16.44 -11.08 6.75
CA MET A 167 -17.68 -10.69 7.43
C MET A 167 -18.68 -11.84 7.54
N ASN A 168 -18.74 -12.69 6.51
CA ASN A 168 -19.67 -13.80 6.38
C ASN A 168 -18.92 -15.05 5.92
N HIS A 169 -19.57 -16.19 6.10
CA HIS A 169 -19.08 -17.45 5.54
C HIS A 169 -19.02 -17.35 4.01
N CYS A 170 -17.88 -17.70 3.42
CA CYS A 170 -17.71 -17.72 1.97
C CYS A 170 -16.84 -18.91 1.54
N LYS A 171 -16.89 -19.25 0.24
CA LYS A 171 -16.02 -20.26 -0.35
C LYS A 171 -15.00 -19.62 -1.26
N VAL A 172 -13.74 -20.00 -1.09
CA VAL A 172 -12.63 -19.61 -1.99
C VAL A 172 -11.91 -20.86 -2.43
N ASN A 173 -11.84 -21.09 -3.75
CA ASN A 173 -11.23 -22.30 -4.34
C ASN A 173 -11.73 -23.61 -3.70
N GLY A 174 -13.02 -23.68 -3.38
CA GLY A 174 -13.63 -24.86 -2.76
C GLY A 174 -13.46 -24.98 -1.23
N TYR A 175 -12.65 -24.12 -0.60
CA TYR A 175 -12.47 -24.09 0.85
C TYR A 175 -13.49 -23.19 1.53
N ASP A 176 -14.08 -23.68 2.63
CA ASP A 176 -14.96 -22.90 3.50
C ASP A 176 -14.15 -21.94 4.37
N ILE A 177 -14.44 -20.64 4.26
CA ILE A 177 -13.86 -19.59 5.08
C ILE A 177 -14.94 -19.02 5.99
N TYR A 178 -14.76 -19.19 7.29
CA TYR A 178 -15.71 -18.72 8.31
C TYR A 178 -15.54 -17.23 8.62
N PRO A 179 -16.58 -16.56 9.15
CA PRO A 179 -16.48 -15.18 9.61
C PRO A 179 -15.33 -14.97 10.60
N LYS A 180 -14.79 -13.76 10.65
CA LYS A 180 -13.64 -13.34 11.49
C LYS A 180 -12.31 -14.02 11.15
N THR A 181 -12.21 -14.61 9.96
CA THR A 181 -10.95 -15.14 9.46
C THR A 181 -10.15 -14.00 8.82
N ARG A 182 -8.90 -13.82 9.23
CA ARG A 182 -7.98 -12.87 8.59
C ARG A 182 -7.42 -13.48 7.31
N ALA A 183 -7.62 -12.80 6.20
CA ALA A 183 -7.09 -13.14 4.88
C ALA A 183 -5.92 -12.21 4.53
N LEU A 184 -4.82 -12.80 4.10
CA LEU A 184 -3.61 -12.12 3.64
C LEU A 184 -3.38 -12.48 2.17
N VAL A 185 -3.25 -11.48 1.31
CA VAL A 185 -2.96 -11.67 -0.11
C VAL A 185 -1.47 -11.41 -0.34
N ASN A 186 -0.73 -12.44 -0.75
CA ASN A 186 0.70 -12.35 -1.02
C ASN A 186 0.94 -11.81 -2.44
N VAL A 187 1.12 -10.49 -2.55
CA VAL A 187 1.34 -9.85 -3.85
C VAL A 187 2.72 -10.15 -4.41
N TRP A 188 3.72 -10.34 -3.56
CA TRP A 188 5.08 -10.69 -3.98
C TRP A 188 5.11 -12.02 -4.74
N ALA A 189 4.39 -13.02 -4.25
CA ALA A 189 4.27 -14.33 -4.90
C ALA A 189 3.47 -14.24 -6.21
N ILE A 190 2.37 -13.49 -6.22
CA ILE A 190 1.56 -13.28 -7.44
C ILE A 190 2.41 -12.60 -8.53
N ALA A 191 3.25 -11.63 -8.16
CA ALA A 191 4.09 -10.90 -9.10
C ALA A 191 5.18 -11.73 -9.78
N ARG A 192 5.55 -12.87 -9.16
CA ARG A 192 6.62 -13.77 -9.61
C ARG A 192 6.13 -15.12 -10.10
N ASN A 193 4.81 -15.31 -10.22
CA ASN A 193 4.26 -16.55 -10.71
C ASN A 193 4.51 -16.68 -12.23
N GLY A 194 5.31 -17.68 -12.62
CA GLY A 194 5.66 -17.97 -14.01
C GLY A 194 4.49 -18.37 -14.92
N GLU A 195 3.35 -18.78 -14.36
CA GLU A 195 2.12 -19.02 -15.14
C GLU A 195 1.53 -17.71 -15.69
N TYR A 196 1.71 -16.62 -14.94
CA TYR A 196 1.14 -15.30 -15.25
C TYR A 196 2.18 -14.30 -15.76
N TRP A 197 3.47 -14.54 -15.54
CA TRP A 197 4.54 -13.63 -15.95
C TRP A 197 5.64 -14.41 -16.67
N GLU A 198 5.91 -14.04 -17.91
CA GLU A 198 7.08 -14.56 -18.62
C GLU A 198 8.35 -13.94 -18.03
N ASN A 199 9.39 -14.74 -17.83
CA ASN A 199 10.62 -14.34 -17.12
C ASN A 199 10.30 -13.65 -15.78
N SER A 200 9.47 -14.30 -14.96
CA SER A 200 8.87 -13.72 -13.76
C SER A 200 9.87 -13.19 -12.71
N ASP A 201 11.10 -13.68 -12.73
CA ASP A 201 12.19 -13.26 -11.85
C ASP A 201 13.14 -12.22 -12.49
N GLU A 202 12.94 -11.86 -13.75
CA GLU A 202 13.77 -10.89 -14.47
C GLU A 202 13.08 -9.52 -14.56
N PHE A 203 13.88 -8.46 -14.61
CA PHE A 203 13.39 -7.09 -14.79
C PHE A 203 13.30 -6.77 -16.29
N THR A 204 12.14 -7.06 -16.91
CA THR A 204 11.93 -6.89 -18.35
C THR A 204 10.68 -6.04 -18.64
N PRO A 205 10.79 -4.69 -18.61
CA PRO A 205 9.67 -3.78 -18.78
C PRO A 205 8.84 -4.01 -20.05
N GLU A 206 9.49 -4.42 -21.15
CA GLU A 206 8.86 -4.63 -22.46
C GLU A 206 7.93 -5.86 -22.49
N SER A 207 8.28 -6.93 -21.76
CA SER A 207 7.59 -8.23 -21.83
C SER A 207 6.23 -8.23 -21.13
N ASN A 208 6.11 -7.44 -20.06
CA ASN A 208 5.02 -7.55 -19.10
C ASN A 208 4.03 -6.37 -19.14
N PHE A 209 4.17 -5.46 -20.12
CA PHE A 209 3.45 -4.19 -20.17
C PHE A 209 1.91 -4.32 -20.10
N THR A 210 1.31 -5.22 -20.88
CA THR A 210 -0.16 -5.38 -20.90
C THR A 210 -0.70 -5.97 -19.60
N ARG A 211 0.08 -6.84 -18.93
CA ARG A 211 -0.33 -7.54 -17.70
C ARG A 211 -0.11 -6.70 -16.44
N ASN A 212 0.87 -5.79 -16.46
CA ASN A 212 1.21 -4.92 -15.33
C ASN A 212 0.07 -3.97 -14.90
N SER A 213 -0.81 -3.55 -15.82
CA SER A 213 -1.89 -2.60 -15.50
C SER A 213 -2.88 -3.13 -14.44
N CYS A 214 -3.16 -4.44 -14.39
CA CYS A 214 -3.99 -5.03 -13.33
C CYS A 214 -3.25 -5.19 -12.00
N PHE A 215 -1.93 -5.41 -12.04
CA PHE A 215 -1.13 -5.61 -10.83
C PHE A 215 -0.98 -4.32 -10.02
N LEU A 216 -0.78 -3.17 -10.68
CA LEU A 216 -0.76 -1.87 -9.99
C LEU A 216 -2.07 -1.57 -9.25
N LEU A 217 -3.21 -1.85 -9.89
CA LEU A 217 -4.52 -1.71 -9.27
C LEU A 217 -4.61 -2.57 -7.99
N LEU A 218 -4.08 -3.79 -8.00
CA LEU A 218 -4.05 -4.63 -6.80
C LEU A 218 -3.15 -4.08 -5.70
N THR A 219 -1.97 -3.54 -6.03
CA THR A 219 -1.03 -2.98 -5.04
C THR A 219 -1.49 -1.65 -4.43
N MET A 220 -2.24 -0.84 -5.19
CA MET A 220 -2.67 0.49 -4.78
C MET A 220 -4.13 0.54 -4.29
N ALA A 221 -4.95 -0.46 -4.63
CA ALA A 221 -6.34 -0.49 -4.18
C ALA A 221 -6.45 -0.81 -2.67
N SER A 222 -6.75 0.23 -1.89
CA SER A 222 -7.21 0.11 -0.51
C SER A 222 -8.74 -0.01 -0.39
N GLY A 223 -9.47 0.01 -1.50
CA GLY A 223 -10.94 0.05 -1.54
C GLY A 223 -11.60 -1.28 -1.18
N HIS A 224 -12.75 -1.23 -0.50
CA HIS A 224 -13.56 -2.40 -0.15
C HIS A 224 -13.96 -3.23 -1.39
N ASP A 225 -14.27 -2.55 -2.49
CA ASP A 225 -14.84 -3.16 -3.71
C ASP A 225 -13.81 -3.35 -4.85
N ASP A 226 -12.72 -2.58 -4.88
CA ASP A 226 -11.76 -2.60 -6.00
C ASP A 226 -10.86 -3.85 -6.00
N VAL A 227 -10.42 -4.31 -4.82
CA VAL A 227 -9.56 -5.50 -4.71
C VAL A 227 -10.34 -6.77 -4.98
N LEU A 228 -11.56 -6.88 -4.44
CA LEU A 228 -12.41 -8.04 -4.71
C LEU A 228 -12.91 -8.02 -6.16
N GLY A 229 -13.22 -6.86 -6.73
CA GLY A 229 -13.53 -6.73 -8.16
C GLY A 229 -12.36 -7.15 -9.05
N ALA A 230 -11.14 -6.68 -8.77
CA ALA A 230 -9.94 -7.06 -9.52
C ALA A 230 -9.59 -8.55 -9.37
N ILE A 231 -9.75 -9.13 -8.18
CA ILE A 231 -9.60 -10.57 -7.95
C ILE A 231 -10.71 -11.34 -8.70
N ASN A 232 -11.97 -10.94 -8.57
CA ASN A 232 -13.13 -11.64 -9.13
C ASN A 232 -13.23 -11.55 -10.66
N VAL A 233 -12.78 -10.43 -11.26
CA VAL A 233 -12.68 -10.26 -12.73
C VAL A 233 -11.68 -11.25 -13.34
N ARG A 234 -10.66 -11.70 -12.60
CA ARG A 234 -9.75 -12.78 -13.06
C ARG A 234 -10.23 -14.18 -12.65
N LEU A 235 -10.89 -14.34 -11.50
CA LEU A 235 -11.40 -15.64 -11.03
C LEU A 235 -12.45 -16.30 -11.95
N ASN A 236 -13.21 -15.51 -12.73
CA ASN A 236 -14.20 -16.06 -13.68
C ASN A 236 -13.65 -16.28 -15.11
N GLY A 237 -12.42 -15.83 -15.41
CA GLY A 237 -11.86 -15.86 -16.77
C GLY A 237 -10.75 -16.88 -16.99
N GLU A 238 -9.98 -17.23 -15.96
CA GLU A 238 -8.88 -18.18 -16.07
C GLU A 238 -8.90 -19.11 -14.87
N LYS A 239 -8.92 -20.42 -15.16
CA LYS A 239 -8.78 -21.48 -14.15
C LYS A 239 -7.50 -21.24 -13.37
N PHE A 240 -7.64 -20.89 -12.09
CA PHE A 240 -6.60 -21.11 -11.09
C PHE A 240 -6.47 -22.64 -10.97
N SER A 241 -5.56 -23.24 -11.73
CA SER A 241 -5.37 -24.69 -11.79
C SER A 241 -4.91 -25.23 -10.43
N ASP A 242 -5.82 -25.91 -9.76
CA ASP A 242 -5.73 -27.17 -9.01
C ASP A 242 -4.54 -27.51 -8.08
N GLU A 243 -3.49 -26.69 -7.90
CA GLU A 243 -2.31 -27.16 -7.13
C GLU A 243 -1.76 -26.22 -6.04
N TYR A 244 -2.19 -24.96 -5.94
CA TYR A 244 -1.55 -24.02 -5.00
C TYR A 244 -2.53 -23.25 -4.11
N GLY A 245 -3.05 -23.95 -3.11
CA GLY A 245 -3.57 -23.33 -1.90
C GLY A 245 -2.41 -22.71 -1.09
N TYR A 246 -2.18 -21.41 -1.24
CA TYR A 246 -1.33 -20.65 -0.32
C TYR A 246 -2.09 -19.49 0.31
N VAL A 247 -3.10 -19.84 1.10
CA VAL A 247 -3.47 -19.07 2.31
C VAL A 247 -2.55 -19.57 3.43
N SER A 248 -1.27 -19.21 3.41
CA SER A 248 -0.38 -19.54 4.53
C SER A 248 -0.73 -18.61 5.70
N GLY A 249 -1.53 -19.12 6.63
CA GLY A 249 -1.95 -18.37 7.82
C GLY A 249 -3.26 -18.81 8.46
N VAL A 250 -3.94 -19.84 7.94
CA VAL A 250 -5.11 -20.42 8.62
C VAL A 250 -4.64 -21.22 9.85
N LYS A 251 -4.39 -20.52 10.96
CA LYS A 251 -4.45 -21.14 12.29
C LYS A 251 -5.90 -21.07 12.75
N THR A 252 -6.66 -22.13 12.48
CA THR A 252 -7.85 -22.44 13.27
C THR A 252 -7.38 -22.78 14.68
N VAL A 253 -7.63 -21.90 15.66
CA VAL A 253 -7.60 -22.32 17.07
C VAL A 253 -8.84 -23.20 17.27
N PRO A 254 -8.70 -24.51 17.57
CA PRO A 254 -9.84 -25.37 17.80
C PRO A 254 -10.62 -24.85 19.00
N LYS A 255 -11.91 -24.62 18.80
CA LYS A 255 -12.84 -24.22 19.86
C LYS A 255 -13.37 -25.49 20.53
N GLU A 256 -12.48 -26.26 21.15
CA GLU A 256 -12.87 -27.36 22.02
C GLU A 256 -11.95 -27.38 23.25
N LEU A 257 -12.49 -26.93 24.38
CA LEU A 257 -12.51 -27.64 25.65
C LEU A 257 -13.33 -26.80 26.65
N ASN A 258 -14.29 -27.46 27.27
CA ASN A 258 -15.19 -26.96 28.32
C ASN A 258 -14.47 -26.25 29.46
#